data_AF-A0AB38AEU7-F1
#
_entry.id   AF-A0AB38AEU7-F1
#
_cell.length_a   1.000
_cell.length_b   1.000
_cell.length_c   1.000
_cell.angle_alpha   90.00
_cell.angle_beta   90.00
_cell.angle_gamma   90.00
#
_symmetry.space_group_name_H-M   'P 1'
#
loop_
_entity.id
_entity.type
_entity.pdbx_description
1 polymer ?
#
loop_
_entity_poly.entity_id
_entity_poly.type
_entity_poly.pdbx_seq_one_letter_code
_entity_poly.pdbx_strand_id
1 'polypeptide(L)'
;MAEALQELHRSAGRLSFRKVSTLIRSRDDQLSDASHETVRSAVNGIRVPRWETVHDIVLVLAGLCSPPRDEESETARFLLLWRAIGEGESGALKSFQELVNGGWGGEDGKWTPELVMGMLVNPFSAIEIHPSLAVPHEPLIPEDQWVYGMARFIEEQGAEHALRVLLHTLKGDYVGAEEGSPYGYRNPDREAMEAYAAFQYGCQEIRRRLGREPNLLAESIRAMRADEAMDRDDRAEMLENESDLSLMREVMIVTPDTWDEVSEEAHHMIFGYLIKQISPVAPLGLPDAERFHIIWRIPEPPAA
;
A
#
# COMPACT_ATOMS: atom_id res chain seq x y z
N MET A 1 3.52 20.65 16.08
CA MET A 1 3.06 21.82 15.30
C MET A 1 2.90 23.10 16.14
N ALA A 2 2.17 23.09 17.26
CA ALA A 2 1.89 24.32 18.03
C ALA A 2 3.15 25.10 18.45
N GLU A 3 4.17 24.41 18.96
CA GLU A 3 5.46 25.03 19.32
C GLU A 3 6.15 25.70 18.12
N ALA A 4 6.08 25.08 16.93
CA ALA A 4 6.61 25.63 15.70
C ALA A 4 5.83 26.89 15.27
N LEU A 5 4.49 26.88 15.35
CA LEU A 5 3.67 28.07 15.07
C LEU A 5 3.99 29.22 16.03
N GLN A 6 4.22 28.93 17.32
CA GLN A 6 4.61 29.94 18.30
C GLN A 6 6.02 30.48 18.04
N GLU A 7 6.95 29.64 17.58
CA GLU A 7 8.28 30.05 17.16
C GLU A 7 8.21 30.99 15.95
N LEU A 8 7.47 30.60 14.90
CA LEU A 8 7.27 31.44 13.72
C LEU A 8 6.57 32.77 14.07
N HIS A 9 5.56 32.73 14.94
CA HIS A 9 4.88 33.93 15.43
C HIS A 9 5.80 34.88 16.20
N ARG A 10 6.73 34.33 17.00
CA ARG A 10 7.77 35.12 17.67
C ARG A 10 8.75 35.73 16.69
N SER A 11 9.19 34.95 15.70
CA SER A 11 10.12 35.39 14.64
C SER A 11 9.52 36.48 13.74
N ALA A 12 8.20 36.49 13.58
CA ALA A 12 7.43 37.54 12.90
C ALA A 12 7.12 38.78 13.77
N GLY A 13 7.70 38.87 14.98
CA GLY A 13 7.54 40.04 15.86
C GLY A 13 6.26 40.04 16.72
N ARG A 14 5.64 38.89 16.98
CA ARG A 14 4.45 38.72 17.85
C ARG A 14 3.27 39.61 17.47
N LEU A 15 2.92 39.63 16.19
CA LEU A 15 1.78 40.38 15.68
C LEU A 15 0.49 39.99 16.40
N SER A 16 -0.43 40.93 16.59
CA SER A 16 -1.74 40.59 17.16
C SER A 16 -2.50 39.62 16.23
N PHE A 17 -3.24 38.66 16.81
CA PHE A 17 -3.99 37.68 16.01
C PHE A 17 -5.02 38.33 15.08
N ARG A 18 -5.56 39.50 15.47
CA ARG A 18 -6.41 40.33 14.61
C ARG A 18 -5.65 40.83 13.39
N LYS A 19 -4.43 41.32 13.57
CA LYS A 19 -3.58 41.78 12.47
C LYS A 19 -3.20 40.63 11.54
N VAL A 20 -2.88 39.45 12.05
CA VAL A 20 -2.62 38.25 11.23
C VAL A 20 -3.87 37.87 10.41
N SER A 21 -5.05 37.81 11.02
CA SER A 21 -6.30 37.52 10.32
C SER A 21 -6.65 38.56 9.25
N THR A 22 -6.39 39.85 9.50
CA THR A 22 -6.55 40.90 8.48
C THR A 22 -5.57 40.73 7.33
N LEU A 23 -4.33 40.33 7.61
CA LEU A 23 -3.30 40.13 6.59
C LEU A 23 -3.61 38.91 5.71
N ILE A 24 -4.11 37.83 6.29
CA ILE A 24 -4.64 36.68 5.53
C ILE A 24 -5.72 37.16 4.55
N ARG A 25 -6.71 37.92 5.06
CA ARG A 25 -7.81 38.47 4.25
C ARG A 25 -7.41 39.50 3.19
N SER A 26 -6.21 40.06 3.29
CA SER A 26 -5.70 41.01 2.30
C SER A 26 -4.90 40.35 1.18
N ARG A 27 -4.69 39.03 1.24
CA ARG A 27 -3.99 38.26 0.22
C ARG A 27 -4.97 37.74 -0.84
N ASP A 28 -4.57 37.82 -2.10
CA ASP A 28 -5.36 37.32 -3.23
C ASP A 28 -5.32 35.77 -3.33
N ASP A 29 -4.33 35.13 -2.71
CA ASP A 29 -4.06 33.68 -2.72
C ASP A 29 -4.51 32.96 -1.43
N GLN A 30 -5.37 33.59 -0.61
CA GLN A 30 -5.86 32.96 0.63
C GLN A 30 -6.69 31.70 0.35
N LEU A 31 -6.47 30.66 1.16
CA LEU A 31 -7.22 29.40 1.08
C LEU A 31 -8.31 29.31 2.17
N SER A 32 -8.32 30.22 3.16
CA SER A 32 -9.17 30.16 4.34
C SER A 32 -9.62 31.53 4.84
N ASP A 33 -10.89 31.66 5.24
CA ASP A 33 -11.43 32.82 5.96
C ASP A 33 -11.08 32.79 7.47
N ALA A 34 -9.80 32.60 7.80
CA ALA A 34 -9.35 32.40 9.17
C ALA A 34 -9.64 33.63 10.05
N SER A 35 -10.55 33.47 11.03
CA SER A 35 -10.85 34.51 12.02
C SER A 35 -9.70 34.71 13.01
N HIS A 36 -9.65 35.85 13.68
CA HIS A 36 -8.63 36.11 14.70
C HIS A 36 -8.67 35.13 15.89
N GLU A 37 -9.84 34.55 16.19
CA GLU A 37 -9.97 33.50 17.21
C GLU A 37 -9.46 32.16 16.69
N THR A 38 -9.69 31.86 15.42
CA THR A 38 -9.12 30.68 14.74
C THR A 38 -7.60 30.73 14.74
N VAL A 39 -7.01 31.87 14.36
CA VAL A 39 -5.56 32.10 14.39
C VAL A 39 -5.02 31.96 15.81
N ARG A 40 -5.70 32.55 16.80
CA ARG A 40 -5.33 32.42 18.22
C ARG A 40 -5.34 30.97 18.68
N SER A 41 -6.38 30.22 18.32
CA SER A 41 -6.55 28.83 18.72
C SER A 41 -5.46 27.94 18.12
N ALA A 42 -5.15 28.13 16.83
CA ALA A 42 -4.10 27.43 16.10
C ALA A 42 -2.70 27.70 16.68
N VAL A 43 -2.33 28.98 16.85
CA VAL A 43 -0.99 29.36 17.35
C VAL A 43 -0.79 28.92 18.80
N ASN A 44 -1.82 28.97 19.63
CA ASN A 44 -1.69 28.51 21.02
C ASN A 44 -1.82 26.99 21.18
N GLY A 45 -2.06 26.24 20.11
CA GLY A 45 -2.26 24.79 20.17
C GLY A 45 -3.53 24.37 20.91
N ILE A 46 -4.54 25.24 20.98
CA ILE A 46 -5.83 24.97 21.64
C ILE A 46 -6.67 24.00 20.79
N ARG A 47 -6.56 24.11 19.47
CA ARG A 47 -7.21 23.23 18.50
C ARG A 47 -6.31 23.02 17.30
N VAL A 48 -6.35 21.83 16.70
CA VAL A 48 -5.72 21.54 15.41
C VAL A 48 -6.59 22.13 14.30
N PRO A 49 -6.13 23.17 13.58
CA PRO A 49 -6.87 23.76 12.46
C PRO A 49 -6.73 22.92 11.17
N ARG A 50 -7.57 23.21 10.18
CA ARG A 50 -7.45 22.64 8.83
C ARG A 50 -6.15 23.10 8.15
N TRP A 51 -5.67 22.33 7.17
CA TRP A 51 -4.42 22.65 6.47
C TRP A 51 -4.45 24.04 5.82
N GLU A 52 -5.55 24.43 5.18
CA GLU A 52 -5.69 25.75 4.51
C GLU A 52 -5.48 26.89 5.52
N THR A 53 -6.00 26.72 6.73
CA THR A 53 -5.79 27.69 7.81
C THR A 53 -4.34 27.70 8.31
N VAL A 54 -3.67 26.54 8.40
CA VAL A 54 -2.25 26.49 8.76
C VAL A 54 -1.40 27.16 7.68
N HIS A 55 -1.65 26.82 6.42
CA HIS A 55 -1.01 27.37 5.24
C HIS A 55 -1.04 28.90 5.24
N ASP A 56 -2.24 29.49 5.35
CA ASP A 56 -2.39 30.94 5.32
C ASP A 56 -1.72 31.64 6.51
N ILE A 57 -1.76 31.03 7.70
CA ILE A 57 -1.05 31.55 8.88
C ILE A 57 0.47 31.50 8.65
N VAL A 58 0.98 30.39 8.12
CA VAL A 58 2.41 30.18 7.88
C VAL A 58 2.94 31.14 6.83
N LEU A 59 2.25 31.29 5.69
CA LEU A 59 2.61 32.25 4.64
C LEU A 59 2.73 33.68 5.19
N VAL A 60 1.70 34.14 5.89
CA VAL A 60 1.69 35.49 6.46
C VAL A 60 2.82 35.69 7.48
N LEU A 61 3.07 34.70 8.34
CA LEU A 61 4.12 34.84 9.36
C LEU A 61 5.54 34.69 8.78
N ALA A 62 5.74 33.82 7.78
CA ALA A 62 7.03 33.60 7.13
C ALA A 62 7.51 34.87 6.41
N GLY A 63 6.64 35.52 5.63
CA GLY A 63 6.94 36.77 4.94
C GLY A 63 7.21 37.96 5.87
N LEU A 64 6.77 37.89 7.13
CA LEU A 64 6.94 38.95 8.14
C LEU A 64 8.10 38.68 9.11
N CYS A 65 8.81 37.56 8.96
CA CYS A 65 10.04 37.31 9.71
C CYS A 65 11.15 38.30 9.34
N SER A 66 12.14 38.46 10.22
CA SER A 66 13.35 39.23 9.93
C SER A 66 14.60 38.39 10.23
N PRO A 67 15.33 37.94 9.19
CA PRO A 67 15.02 38.08 7.76
C PRO A 67 13.74 37.31 7.34
N PRO A 68 13.07 37.72 6.24
CA PRO A 68 11.94 36.97 5.70
C PRO A 68 12.35 35.52 5.44
N ARG A 69 11.50 34.59 5.86
CA ARG A 69 11.74 33.17 5.60
C ARG A 69 11.10 32.79 4.29
N ASP A 70 11.69 31.80 3.64
CA ASP A 70 11.15 31.24 2.41
C ASP A 70 9.78 30.60 2.66
N GLU A 71 8.77 31.08 1.96
CA GLU A 71 7.37 30.70 2.14
C GLU A 71 7.13 29.23 1.79
N GLU A 72 7.77 28.74 0.72
CA GLU A 72 7.64 27.36 0.25
C GLU A 72 8.26 26.36 1.25
N SER A 73 9.47 26.66 1.73
CA SER A 73 10.18 25.84 2.73
C SER A 73 9.44 25.78 4.07
N GLU A 74 8.91 26.90 4.56
CA GLU A 74 8.13 26.92 5.80
C GLU A 74 6.79 26.19 5.63
N THR A 75 6.11 26.35 4.50
CA THR A 75 4.88 25.61 4.19
C THR A 75 5.12 24.11 4.14
N ALA A 76 6.17 23.64 3.46
CA ALA A 76 6.54 22.23 3.41
C ALA A 76 6.86 21.68 4.82
N ARG A 77 7.59 22.45 5.64
CA ARG A 77 7.89 22.09 7.04
C ARG A 77 6.62 21.94 7.88
N PHE A 78 5.68 22.87 7.75
CA PHE A 78 4.43 22.82 8.52
C PHE A 78 3.46 21.75 8.03
N LEU A 79 3.47 21.41 6.74
CA LEU A 79 2.70 20.30 6.19
C LEU A 79 3.10 18.98 6.85
N LEU A 80 4.41 18.73 7.00
CA LEU A 80 4.91 17.54 7.70
C LEU A 80 4.48 17.52 9.17
N LEU A 81 4.57 18.65 9.87
CA LEU A 81 4.15 18.75 11.27
C LEU A 81 2.63 18.65 11.47
N TRP A 82 1.84 19.06 10.49
CA TRP A 82 0.38 18.93 10.51
C TRP A 82 -0.04 17.48 10.25
N ARG A 83 0.60 16.81 9.28
CA ARG A 83 0.39 15.37 9.00
C ARG A 83 0.77 14.49 10.20
N ALA A 84 1.90 14.77 10.83
CA ALA A 84 2.35 14.05 12.03
C ALA A 84 1.40 14.20 13.24
N ILE A 85 0.52 15.21 13.25
CA ILE A 85 -0.54 15.34 14.28
C ILE A 85 -1.72 14.43 13.96
N GLY A 86 -2.05 14.25 12.67
CA GLY A 86 -3.04 13.27 12.24
C GLY A 86 -2.61 11.84 12.59
N GLU A 87 -1.35 11.49 12.33
CA GLU A 87 -0.80 10.14 12.58
C GLU A 87 -0.79 9.70 14.07
N GLY A 88 -1.06 10.62 15.02
CA GLY A 88 -1.05 10.34 16.47
C GLY A 88 -2.43 10.26 17.13
N GLU A 89 -3.53 10.52 16.42
CA GLU A 89 -4.89 10.38 16.98
C GLU A 89 -5.50 9.03 16.56
N SER A 90 -5.95 8.26 17.54
CA SER A 90 -6.77 7.07 17.32
C SER A 90 -8.03 7.46 16.54
N GLY A 91 -8.01 7.27 15.21
CA GLY A 91 -9.08 7.69 14.30
C GLY A 91 -8.63 8.37 13.01
N ALA A 92 -7.34 8.63 12.80
CA ALA A 92 -6.83 9.07 11.50
C ALA A 92 -6.70 7.89 10.52
N LEU A 93 -7.14 8.11 9.27
CA LEU A 93 -7.01 7.13 8.19
C LEU A 93 -5.54 6.89 7.86
N LYS A 94 -5.20 5.65 7.49
CA LYS A 94 -3.88 5.30 6.95
C LYS A 94 -3.42 6.28 5.86
N SER A 95 -2.13 6.62 5.84
CA SER A 95 -1.51 7.26 4.69
C SER A 95 -1.59 6.36 3.46
N PHE A 96 -1.42 6.93 2.26
CA PHE A 96 -1.51 6.12 1.02
C PHE A 96 -0.45 5.00 1.00
N GLN A 97 0.75 5.26 1.52
CA GLN A 97 1.81 4.25 1.58
C GLN A 97 1.45 3.11 2.54
N GLU A 98 0.82 3.42 3.67
CA GLU A 98 0.34 2.42 4.64
C GLU A 98 -0.87 1.64 4.12
N LEU A 99 -1.73 2.29 3.34
CA LEU A 99 -2.84 1.63 2.65
C LEU A 99 -2.31 0.62 1.63
N VAL A 100 -1.33 1.01 0.82
CA VAL A 100 -0.70 0.12 -0.16
C VAL A 100 0.01 -1.06 0.51
N ASN A 101 0.67 -0.83 1.65
CA ASN A 101 1.44 -1.87 2.32
C ASN A 101 0.60 -2.78 3.23
N GLY A 102 -0.51 -2.29 3.78
CA GLY A 102 -1.29 -2.98 4.82
C GLY A 102 -2.79 -3.08 4.52
N GLY A 103 -3.21 -2.79 3.28
CA GLY A 103 -4.59 -2.93 2.82
C GLY A 103 -5.62 -2.07 3.55
N TRP A 104 -6.89 -2.33 3.21
CA TRP A 104 -8.05 -1.65 3.81
C TRP A 104 -8.36 -2.09 5.25
N GLY A 105 -7.69 -3.12 5.77
CA GLY A 105 -7.94 -3.67 7.10
C GLY A 105 -9.29 -4.40 7.21
N GLY A 106 -9.61 -4.89 8.41
CA GLY A 106 -10.86 -5.64 8.71
C GLY A 106 -10.79 -7.14 8.40
N GLU A 107 -9.60 -7.66 8.15
CA GLU A 107 -9.28 -9.08 7.95
C GLU A 107 -9.61 -9.95 9.18
N ASP A 108 -9.64 -9.34 10.37
CA ASP A 108 -10.06 -9.96 11.62
C ASP A 108 -11.59 -9.90 11.85
N GLY A 109 -12.34 -9.48 10.83
CA GLY A 109 -13.80 -9.30 10.86
C GLY A 109 -14.25 -8.03 11.59
N LYS A 110 -13.33 -7.14 11.98
CA LYS A 110 -13.69 -5.86 12.62
C LYS A 110 -13.81 -4.75 11.60
N TRP A 111 -14.79 -3.88 11.81
CA TRP A 111 -14.92 -2.66 11.04
C TRP A 111 -13.79 -1.69 11.38
N THR A 112 -13.01 -1.30 10.37
CA THR A 112 -11.98 -0.25 10.46
C THR A 112 -12.43 1.01 9.71
N PRO A 113 -11.93 2.20 10.09
CA PRO A 113 -12.16 3.43 9.33
C PRO A 113 -11.76 3.30 7.85
N GLU A 114 -10.66 2.60 7.56
CA GLU A 114 -10.17 2.35 6.20
C GLU A 114 -11.14 1.50 5.39
N LEU A 115 -11.72 0.46 6.00
CA LEU A 115 -12.70 -0.41 5.34
C LEU A 115 -13.98 0.36 4.99
N VAL A 116 -14.47 1.21 5.90
CA VAL A 116 -15.61 2.10 5.60
C VAL A 116 -15.24 3.10 4.50
N MET A 117 -14.04 3.67 4.56
CA MET A 117 -13.56 4.62 3.55
C MET A 117 -13.47 3.97 2.17
N GLY A 118 -12.90 2.77 2.07
CA GLY A 118 -12.76 2.03 0.81
C GLY A 118 -14.09 1.69 0.15
N MET A 119 -15.14 1.43 0.95
CA MET A 119 -16.50 1.30 0.43
C MET A 119 -17.06 2.63 -0.08
N LEU A 120 -16.85 3.72 0.66
CA LEU A 120 -17.40 5.04 0.34
C LEU A 120 -16.72 5.73 -0.85
N VAL A 121 -15.42 5.52 -1.07
CA VAL A 121 -14.69 6.12 -2.21
C VAL A 121 -14.91 5.37 -3.52
N ASN A 122 -15.48 4.16 -3.49
CA ASN A 122 -15.63 3.35 -4.70
C ASN A 122 -16.79 3.87 -5.57
N PRO A 123 -16.54 4.35 -6.80
CA PRO A 123 -17.60 4.84 -7.68
C PRO A 123 -18.66 3.78 -8.02
N PHE A 124 -18.31 2.49 -7.95
CA PHE A 124 -19.25 1.37 -8.15
C PHE A 124 -20.44 1.43 -7.19
N SER A 125 -20.28 2.07 -6.03
CA SER A 125 -21.37 2.25 -5.07
C SER A 125 -22.35 3.37 -5.46
N ALA A 126 -21.98 4.26 -6.39
CA ALA A 126 -22.66 5.53 -6.63
C ALA A 126 -23.26 5.71 -8.02
N ILE A 127 -22.68 5.04 -9.03
CA ILE A 127 -23.11 5.16 -10.42
C ILE A 127 -23.33 3.79 -11.04
N GLU A 128 -24.25 3.70 -12.00
CA GLU A 128 -24.34 2.54 -12.88
C GLU A 128 -23.22 2.65 -13.92
N ILE A 129 -22.14 1.89 -13.72
CA ILE A 129 -21.03 1.82 -14.68
C ILE A 129 -21.52 1.18 -15.98
N HIS A 130 -21.14 1.79 -17.11
CA HIS A 130 -21.55 1.34 -18.43
C HIS A 130 -21.29 -0.18 -18.64
N PRO A 131 -22.22 -0.93 -19.27
CA PRO A 131 -22.12 -2.39 -19.39
C PRO A 131 -20.88 -2.94 -20.13
N SER A 132 -20.16 -2.08 -20.88
CA SER A 132 -18.89 -2.46 -21.50
C SER A 132 -17.71 -2.54 -20.52
N LEU A 133 -17.88 -2.00 -19.31
CA LEU A 133 -16.83 -1.88 -18.29
C LEU A 133 -17.17 -2.63 -17.00
N ALA A 134 -18.45 -2.91 -16.73
CA ALA A 134 -18.90 -3.67 -15.58
C ALA A 134 -20.16 -4.51 -15.91
N VAL A 135 -20.39 -5.58 -15.16
CA VAL A 135 -21.67 -6.32 -15.18
C VAL A 135 -22.75 -5.48 -14.48
N PRO A 136 -24.04 -5.74 -14.75
CA PRO A 136 -25.13 -5.00 -14.12
C PRO A 136 -25.01 -5.05 -12.59
N HIS A 137 -25.13 -3.88 -11.96
CA HIS A 137 -25.07 -3.70 -10.52
C HIS A 137 -25.99 -2.56 -10.12
N GLU A 138 -26.40 -2.59 -8.86
CA GLU A 138 -27.27 -1.56 -8.29
C GLU A 138 -26.41 -0.60 -7.45
N PRO A 139 -26.44 0.72 -7.73
CA PRO A 139 -25.81 1.72 -6.88
C PRO A 139 -26.42 1.68 -5.47
N LEU A 140 -25.56 1.67 -4.45
CA LEU A 140 -25.95 1.63 -3.04
C LEU A 140 -26.20 3.03 -2.47
N ILE A 141 -25.59 4.06 -3.05
CA ILE A 141 -25.72 5.45 -2.63
C ILE A 141 -26.00 6.35 -3.85
N PRO A 142 -26.76 7.45 -3.67
CA PRO A 142 -26.97 8.43 -4.73
C PRO A 142 -25.67 9.11 -5.17
N GLU A 143 -25.54 9.39 -6.46
CA GLU A 143 -24.37 10.07 -7.04
C GLU A 143 -24.04 11.39 -6.34
N ASP A 144 -25.03 12.26 -6.11
CA ASP A 144 -24.83 13.55 -5.42
C ASP A 144 -24.29 13.37 -3.99
N GLN A 145 -24.72 12.30 -3.30
CA GLN A 145 -24.27 11.99 -1.95
C GLN A 145 -22.84 11.48 -1.94
N TRP A 146 -22.46 10.71 -2.95
CA TRP A 146 -21.07 10.29 -3.16
C TRP A 146 -20.16 11.48 -3.48
N VAL A 147 -20.59 12.37 -4.38
CA VAL A 147 -19.85 13.60 -4.73
C VAL A 147 -19.62 14.47 -3.49
N TYR A 148 -20.65 14.64 -2.65
CA TYR A 148 -20.51 15.36 -1.37
C TYR A 148 -19.50 14.68 -0.43
N GLY A 149 -19.55 13.34 -0.31
CA GLY A 149 -18.59 12.57 0.48
C GLY A 149 -17.16 12.70 -0.01
N MET A 150 -16.96 12.62 -1.34
CA MET A 150 -15.63 12.76 -1.96
C MET A 150 -15.08 14.18 -1.85
N ALA A 151 -15.91 15.20 -2.01
CA ALA A 151 -15.50 16.59 -1.79
C ALA A 151 -14.98 16.79 -0.36
N ARG A 152 -15.71 16.25 0.62
CA ARG A 152 -15.30 16.29 2.03
C ARG A 152 -14.02 15.49 2.29
N PHE A 153 -13.87 14.32 1.67
CA PHE A 153 -12.64 13.53 1.78
C PHE A 153 -11.42 14.26 1.21
N ILE A 154 -11.59 14.94 0.07
CA ILE A 154 -10.55 15.78 -0.53
C ILE A 154 -10.20 16.95 0.40
N GLU A 155 -11.19 17.59 1.03
CA GLU A 155 -10.96 18.63 2.04
C GLU A 155 -10.19 18.12 3.25
N GLU A 156 -10.48 16.89 3.71
CA GLU A 156 -9.91 16.35 4.95
C GLU A 156 -8.54 15.69 4.74
N GLN A 157 -8.32 14.99 3.62
CA GLN A 157 -7.11 14.19 3.36
C GLN A 157 -6.23 14.77 2.24
N GLY A 158 -6.73 15.76 1.50
CA GLY A 158 -6.05 16.38 0.37
C GLY A 158 -6.33 15.70 -0.97
N ALA A 159 -6.34 16.49 -2.03
CA ALA A 159 -6.68 16.06 -3.38
C ALA A 159 -5.75 14.95 -3.92
N GLU A 160 -4.44 15.04 -3.67
CA GLU A 160 -3.49 14.03 -4.14
C GLU A 160 -3.77 12.65 -3.50
N HIS A 161 -3.98 12.62 -2.18
CA HIS A 161 -4.29 11.37 -1.48
C HIS A 161 -5.60 10.79 -2.00
N ALA A 162 -6.64 11.61 -2.12
CA ALA A 162 -7.94 11.16 -2.62
C ALA A 162 -7.86 10.57 -4.03
N LEU A 163 -7.12 11.21 -4.94
CA LEU A 163 -6.91 10.71 -6.32
C LEU A 163 -6.11 9.40 -6.33
N ARG A 164 -5.07 9.29 -5.50
CA ARG A 164 -4.29 8.04 -5.40
C ARG A 164 -5.13 6.89 -4.86
N VAL A 165 -5.94 7.13 -3.83
CA VAL A 165 -6.88 6.16 -3.27
C VAL A 165 -7.91 5.74 -4.32
N LEU A 166 -8.51 6.68 -5.04
CA LEU A 166 -9.45 6.40 -6.13
C LEU A 166 -8.81 5.53 -7.22
N LEU A 167 -7.60 5.89 -7.67
CA LEU A 167 -6.87 5.09 -8.66
C LEU A 167 -6.55 3.69 -8.14
N HIS A 168 -6.24 3.55 -6.86
CA HIS A 168 -5.97 2.25 -6.24
C HIS A 168 -7.23 1.37 -6.21
N THR A 169 -8.39 1.94 -5.84
CA THR A 169 -9.70 1.28 -5.93
C THR A 169 -10.02 0.86 -7.37
N LEU A 170 -9.82 1.74 -8.36
CA LEU A 170 -10.08 1.46 -9.77
C LEU A 170 -9.12 0.41 -10.37
N LYS A 171 -7.94 0.22 -9.78
CA LYS A 171 -6.99 -0.86 -10.14
C LYS A 171 -7.39 -2.24 -9.59
N GLY A 172 -8.51 -2.33 -8.87
CA GLY A 172 -9.04 -3.59 -8.34
C GLY A 172 -8.70 -3.84 -6.87
N ASP A 173 -8.00 -2.93 -6.20
CA ASP A 173 -7.71 -3.04 -4.77
C ASP A 173 -8.78 -2.28 -3.98
N TYR A 174 -9.98 -2.89 -3.90
CA TYR A 174 -11.12 -2.35 -3.17
C TYR A 174 -11.63 -3.36 -2.13
N VAL A 175 -12.38 -2.84 -1.16
CA VAL A 175 -12.95 -3.65 -0.07
C VAL A 175 -13.88 -4.73 -0.63
N GLY A 176 -13.61 -5.99 -0.29
CA GLY A 176 -14.38 -7.15 -0.78
C GLY A 176 -13.82 -7.79 -2.05
N ALA A 177 -12.66 -7.36 -2.55
CA ALA A 177 -12.02 -7.97 -3.73
C ALA A 177 -11.68 -9.48 -3.56
N GLU A 178 -11.46 -9.95 -2.32
CA GLU A 178 -11.15 -11.36 -2.02
C GLU A 178 -12.37 -12.28 -2.06
N GLU A 179 -13.59 -11.76 -1.85
CA GLU A 179 -14.84 -12.52 -1.98
C GLU A 179 -15.29 -12.57 -3.44
N GLY A 180 -14.41 -13.12 -4.29
CA GLY A 180 -14.64 -13.24 -5.73
C GLY A 180 -14.83 -11.88 -6.40
N SER A 181 -13.72 -11.22 -6.76
CA SER A 181 -13.74 -10.10 -7.70
C SER A 181 -14.70 -10.42 -8.86
N PRO A 182 -15.85 -9.72 -9.00
CA PRO A 182 -16.77 -10.00 -10.08
C PRO A 182 -16.15 -9.71 -11.47
N TYR A 183 -14.96 -9.09 -11.50
CA TYR A 183 -14.32 -8.57 -12.71
C TYR A 183 -12.82 -8.84 -12.85
N GLY A 184 -12.21 -9.66 -11.99
CA GLY A 184 -10.83 -10.14 -12.19
C GLY A 184 -9.72 -9.06 -12.26
N TYR A 185 -9.95 -7.83 -11.82
CA TYR A 185 -8.89 -6.83 -11.73
C TYR A 185 -7.89 -7.21 -10.65
N ARG A 186 -6.69 -7.60 -11.09
CA ARG A 186 -5.53 -7.89 -10.29
C ARG A 186 -4.64 -6.66 -10.30
N ASN A 187 -4.19 -6.19 -9.13
CA ASN A 187 -3.20 -5.12 -9.06
C ASN A 187 -1.84 -5.73 -9.46
N PRO A 188 -1.29 -5.43 -10.65
CA PRO A 188 -0.09 -6.12 -11.16
C PRO A 188 1.14 -5.83 -10.30
N ASP A 189 1.21 -4.65 -9.68
CA ASP A 189 2.30 -4.30 -8.76
C ASP A 189 2.22 -5.16 -7.48
N ARG A 190 0.99 -5.43 -7.02
CA ARG A 190 0.74 -6.28 -5.86
C ARG A 190 0.95 -7.77 -6.17
N GLU A 191 0.48 -8.26 -7.32
CA GLU A 191 0.78 -9.62 -7.77
C GLU A 191 2.28 -9.84 -7.92
N ALA A 192 3.01 -8.87 -8.47
CA ALA A 192 4.47 -8.96 -8.57
C ALA A 192 5.14 -8.98 -7.19
N MET A 193 4.69 -8.14 -6.25
CA MET A 193 5.18 -8.15 -4.87
C MET A 193 4.86 -9.45 -4.13
N GLU A 194 3.64 -9.97 -4.27
CA GLU A 194 3.21 -11.23 -3.65
C GLU A 194 3.91 -12.43 -4.29
N ALA A 195 4.10 -12.44 -5.61
CA ALA A 195 4.86 -13.46 -6.32
C ALA A 195 6.33 -13.44 -5.91
N TYR A 196 6.94 -12.26 -5.76
CA TYR A 196 8.31 -12.13 -5.28
C TYR A 196 8.46 -12.60 -3.83
N ALA A 197 7.52 -12.23 -2.95
CA ALA A 197 7.51 -12.69 -1.56
C ALA A 197 7.28 -14.21 -1.47
N ALA A 198 6.36 -14.76 -2.27
CA ALA A 198 6.12 -16.19 -2.36
C ALA A 198 7.38 -16.93 -2.86
N PHE A 199 8.05 -16.40 -3.88
CA PHE A 199 9.30 -16.94 -4.39
C PHE A 199 10.38 -16.98 -3.30
N GLN A 200 10.62 -15.86 -2.61
CA GLN A 200 11.58 -15.79 -1.50
C GLN A 200 11.28 -16.79 -0.38
N TYR A 201 10.02 -16.86 0.05
CA TYR A 201 9.59 -17.82 1.07
C TYR A 201 9.76 -19.27 0.59
N GLY A 202 9.39 -19.57 -0.65
CA GLY A 202 9.59 -20.89 -1.24
C GLY A 202 11.06 -21.28 -1.33
N CYS A 203 11.96 -20.35 -1.67
CA CYS A 203 13.41 -20.58 -1.64
C CYS A 203 13.92 -20.93 -0.23
N GLN A 204 13.44 -20.24 0.81
CA GLN A 204 13.79 -20.55 2.21
C GLN A 204 13.35 -21.96 2.60
N GLU A 205 12.12 -22.33 2.27
CA GLU A 205 11.58 -23.66 2.58
C GLU A 205 12.25 -24.77 1.77
N ILE A 206 12.57 -24.51 0.49
CA ILE A 206 13.37 -25.43 -0.34
C ILE A 206 14.73 -25.67 0.30
N ARG A 207 15.45 -24.61 0.70
CA ARG A 207 16.76 -24.74 1.37
C ARG A 207 16.66 -25.55 2.65
N ARG A 208 15.63 -25.29 3.48
CA ARG A 208 15.35 -26.07 4.69
C ARG A 208 15.14 -27.55 4.37
N ARG A 209 14.39 -27.85 3.31
CA ARG A 209 13.98 -29.22 2.97
C ARG A 209 15.11 -30.02 2.30
N LEU A 210 15.87 -29.40 1.39
CA LEU A 210 17.07 -30.01 0.81
C LEU A 210 18.11 -30.38 1.88
N GLY A 211 18.18 -29.65 3.00
CA GLY A 211 19.05 -29.99 4.13
C GLY A 211 18.60 -31.20 4.95
N ARG A 212 17.34 -31.61 4.84
CA ARG A 212 16.77 -32.79 5.53
C ARG A 212 16.64 -33.99 4.60
N GLU A 213 16.45 -33.76 3.31
CA GLU A 213 16.13 -34.78 2.31
C GLU A 213 17.12 -34.72 1.12
N PRO A 214 18.28 -35.40 1.19
CA PRO A 214 19.36 -35.26 0.21
C PRO A 214 19.01 -35.74 -1.21
N ASN A 215 17.99 -36.59 -1.36
CA ASN A 215 17.55 -37.11 -2.67
C ASN A 215 16.33 -36.39 -3.24
N LEU A 216 15.77 -35.41 -2.50
CA LEU A 216 14.48 -34.80 -2.82
C LEU A 216 14.44 -34.18 -4.22
N LEU A 217 15.51 -33.52 -4.65
CA LEU A 217 15.59 -32.88 -5.96
C LEU A 217 15.50 -33.92 -7.08
N ALA A 218 16.30 -34.98 -7.01
CA ALA A 218 16.32 -36.04 -8.01
C ALA A 218 15.02 -36.86 -8.05
N GLU A 219 14.34 -36.99 -6.90
CA GLU A 219 13.02 -37.62 -6.83
C GLU A 219 11.94 -36.70 -7.39
N SER A 220 11.99 -35.40 -7.09
CA SER A 220 11.01 -34.42 -7.57
C SER A 220 11.07 -34.23 -9.08
N ILE A 221 12.28 -34.18 -9.66
CA ILE A 221 12.49 -34.17 -11.12
C ILE A 221 11.84 -35.41 -11.77
N ARG A 222 11.99 -36.59 -11.14
CA ARG A 222 11.37 -37.83 -11.64
C ARG A 222 9.84 -37.78 -11.51
N ALA A 223 9.32 -37.35 -10.37
CA ALA A 223 7.88 -37.22 -10.12
C ALA A 223 7.23 -36.26 -11.11
N MET A 224 7.90 -35.15 -11.39
CA MET A 224 7.46 -34.15 -12.36
C MET A 224 7.44 -34.68 -13.80
N ARG A 225 8.48 -35.39 -14.24
CA ARG A 225 8.50 -35.99 -15.59
C ARG A 225 7.41 -37.04 -15.78
N ALA A 226 6.98 -37.68 -14.69
CA ALA A 226 5.88 -38.63 -14.67
C ALA A 226 4.50 -37.97 -14.49
N ASP A 227 4.42 -36.66 -14.25
CA ASP A 227 3.17 -35.93 -14.07
C ASP A 227 2.53 -35.64 -15.44
N GLU A 228 1.59 -36.51 -15.84
CA GLU A 228 0.83 -36.35 -17.08
C GLU A 228 -0.23 -35.25 -17.00
N ALA A 229 -0.53 -34.73 -15.80
CA ALA A 229 -1.54 -33.69 -15.58
C ALA A 229 -0.98 -32.26 -15.68
N MET A 230 0.32 -32.12 -15.93
CA MET A 230 0.99 -30.83 -16.08
C MET A 230 0.59 -30.15 -17.39
N ASP A 231 0.43 -28.83 -17.34
CA ASP A 231 0.05 -28.05 -18.51
C ASP A 231 1.09 -28.17 -19.64
N ARG A 232 0.61 -28.07 -20.88
CA ARG A 232 1.46 -28.26 -22.06
C ARG A 232 2.49 -27.16 -22.22
N ASP A 233 2.15 -25.92 -21.87
CA ASP A 233 3.03 -24.76 -22.01
C ASP A 233 4.07 -24.79 -20.88
N ASP A 234 3.66 -25.06 -19.64
CA ASP A 234 4.58 -25.28 -18.50
C ASP A 234 5.59 -26.40 -18.81
N ARG A 235 5.12 -27.48 -19.45
CA ARG A 235 5.98 -28.59 -19.87
C ARG A 235 6.95 -28.21 -20.98
N ALA A 236 6.55 -27.33 -21.89
CA ALA A 236 7.40 -26.87 -22.98
C ALA A 236 8.52 -25.96 -22.47
N GLU A 237 8.18 -24.98 -21.63
CA GLU A 237 9.14 -24.07 -20.98
C GLU A 237 10.20 -24.85 -20.19
N MET A 238 9.76 -25.88 -19.48
CA MET A 238 10.67 -26.68 -18.68
C MET A 238 11.60 -27.57 -19.50
N LEU A 239 11.12 -28.13 -20.63
CA LEU A 239 11.98 -28.88 -21.56
C LEU A 239 13.00 -27.98 -22.24
N GLU A 240 12.66 -26.71 -22.47
CA GLU A 240 13.57 -25.69 -22.96
C GLU A 240 14.67 -25.41 -21.92
N ASN A 241 14.29 -25.19 -20.66
CA ASN A 241 15.25 -25.00 -19.56
C ASN A 241 16.15 -26.24 -19.34
N GLU A 242 15.60 -27.46 -19.44
CA GLU A 242 16.38 -28.71 -19.36
C GLU A 242 17.37 -28.90 -20.51
N SER A 243 17.17 -28.20 -21.63
CA SER A 243 18.08 -28.28 -22.78
C SER A 243 19.39 -27.52 -22.55
N ASP A 244 19.40 -26.57 -21.59
CA ASP A 244 20.62 -25.87 -21.17
C ASP A 244 21.45 -26.75 -20.21
N LEU A 245 22.50 -27.35 -20.76
CA LEU A 245 23.42 -28.19 -20.01
C LEU A 245 24.24 -27.44 -18.94
N SER A 246 24.41 -26.12 -19.06
CA SER A 246 25.08 -25.30 -18.04
C SER A 246 24.15 -25.13 -16.84
N LEU A 247 22.92 -24.70 -17.11
CA LEU A 247 21.88 -24.52 -16.08
C LEU A 247 21.59 -25.83 -15.33
N MET A 248 21.44 -26.94 -16.07
CA MET A 248 21.25 -28.27 -15.48
C MET A 248 22.42 -28.69 -14.58
N ARG A 249 23.66 -28.30 -14.89
CA ARG A 249 24.80 -28.62 -14.01
C ARG A 249 24.72 -27.84 -12.71
N GLU A 250 24.38 -26.56 -12.76
CA GLU A 250 24.19 -25.72 -11.56
C GLU A 250 23.09 -26.30 -10.66
N VAL A 251 21.96 -26.70 -11.25
CA VAL A 251 20.85 -27.31 -10.50
C VAL A 251 21.26 -28.64 -9.85
N MET A 252 22.02 -29.49 -10.54
CA MET A 252 22.38 -30.81 -10.02
C MET A 252 23.46 -30.78 -8.92
N ILE A 253 24.21 -29.68 -8.78
CA ILE A 253 25.21 -29.51 -7.71
C ILE A 253 24.69 -28.68 -6.53
N VAL A 254 23.42 -28.27 -6.56
CA VAL A 254 22.85 -27.44 -5.50
C VAL A 254 22.78 -28.22 -4.19
N THR A 255 23.22 -27.57 -3.13
CA THR A 255 23.13 -28.04 -1.75
C THR A 255 22.68 -26.87 -0.88
N PRO A 256 22.25 -27.10 0.37
CA PRO A 256 21.91 -26.00 1.27
C PRO A 256 23.04 -25.00 1.50
N ASP A 257 24.29 -25.45 1.34
CA ASP A 257 25.51 -24.64 1.53
C ASP A 257 25.87 -23.85 0.25
N THR A 258 25.59 -24.42 -0.93
CA THR A 258 25.85 -23.77 -2.23
C THR A 258 24.65 -23.02 -2.79
N TRP A 259 23.53 -22.96 -2.05
CA TRP A 259 22.28 -22.32 -2.48
C TRP A 259 22.48 -20.85 -2.86
N ASP A 260 23.27 -20.10 -2.09
CA ASP A 260 23.47 -18.67 -2.32
C ASP A 260 24.50 -18.39 -3.45
N GLU A 261 25.11 -19.45 -4.02
CA GLU A 261 26.15 -19.36 -5.06
C GLU A 261 25.64 -19.72 -6.46
N VAL A 262 24.44 -20.29 -6.58
CA VAL A 262 23.83 -20.64 -7.87
C VAL A 262 23.03 -19.46 -8.46
N SER A 263 22.83 -19.48 -9.77
CA SER A 263 22.09 -18.44 -10.50
C SER A 263 20.60 -18.36 -10.11
N GLU A 264 19.99 -17.21 -10.36
CA GLU A 264 18.56 -16.99 -10.15
C GLU A 264 17.72 -17.88 -11.08
N GLU A 265 18.21 -18.14 -12.29
CA GLU A 265 17.64 -19.10 -13.23
C GLU A 265 17.66 -20.52 -12.67
N ALA A 266 18.76 -20.92 -11.99
CA ALA A 266 18.84 -22.21 -11.32
C ALA A 266 17.85 -22.30 -10.15
N HIS A 267 17.67 -21.23 -9.37
CA HIS A 267 16.66 -21.17 -8.31
C HIS A 267 15.24 -21.33 -8.87
N HIS A 268 14.90 -20.63 -9.96
CA HIS A 268 13.60 -20.77 -10.62
C HIS A 268 13.35 -22.20 -11.10
N MET A 269 14.35 -22.85 -11.69
CA MET A 269 14.20 -24.22 -12.16
C MET A 269 14.04 -25.23 -11.00
N ILE A 270 14.81 -25.07 -9.92
CA ILE A 270 14.66 -25.87 -8.70
C ILE A 270 13.27 -25.64 -8.06
N PHE A 271 12.79 -24.40 -8.07
CA PHE A 271 11.47 -24.03 -7.58
C PHE A 271 10.38 -24.80 -8.33
N GLY A 272 10.39 -24.79 -9.67
CA GLY A 272 9.41 -25.51 -10.50
C GLY A 272 9.47 -27.04 -10.34
N TYR A 273 10.65 -27.59 -10.04
CA TYR A 273 10.80 -29.01 -9.75
C TYR A 273 10.17 -29.42 -8.42
N LEU A 274 10.42 -28.65 -7.35
CA LEU A 274 10.07 -29.01 -5.99
C LEU A 274 8.64 -28.60 -5.60
N ILE A 275 8.21 -27.42 -6.03
CA ILE A 275 6.93 -26.81 -5.65
C ILE A 275 5.95 -27.00 -6.80
N LYS A 276 4.82 -27.67 -6.53
CA LYS A 276 3.72 -27.79 -7.49
C LYS A 276 2.90 -26.52 -7.56
N GLN A 277 2.66 -25.92 -6.40
CA GLN A 277 1.93 -24.67 -6.28
C GLN A 277 2.34 -23.97 -4.98
N ILE A 278 2.47 -22.66 -5.03
CA ILE A 278 2.50 -21.80 -3.85
C ILE A 278 1.34 -20.83 -3.98
N SER A 279 0.60 -20.58 -2.90
CA SER A 279 -0.52 -19.65 -2.94
C SER A 279 -0.59 -18.83 -1.65
N PRO A 280 -0.90 -17.53 -1.75
CA PRO A 280 -1.25 -16.74 -0.59
C PRO A 280 -2.56 -17.29 0.01
N VAL A 281 -2.53 -17.59 1.30
CA VAL A 281 -3.68 -18.13 2.06
C VAL A 281 -4.05 -17.26 3.25
N ALA A 282 -3.23 -16.27 3.59
CA ALA A 282 -3.50 -15.34 4.68
C ALA A 282 -3.00 -13.91 4.37
N PRO A 283 -3.47 -12.91 5.13
CA PRO A 283 -3.27 -11.50 4.77
C PRO A 283 -1.85 -10.94 4.92
N LEU A 284 -1.65 -9.76 4.36
CA LEU A 284 -0.41 -8.98 4.44
C LEU A 284 -0.18 -8.46 5.86
N GLY A 285 0.91 -8.91 6.51
CA GLY A 285 1.28 -8.50 7.88
C GLY A 285 1.50 -9.67 8.85
N LEU A 286 1.07 -10.87 8.48
CA LEU A 286 1.44 -12.10 9.18
C LEU A 286 2.83 -12.59 8.79
N PRO A 287 3.47 -13.46 9.60
CA PRO A 287 4.70 -14.14 9.20
C PRO A 287 4.50 -14.94 7.90
N ASP A 288 5.52 -15.05 7.06
CA ASP A 288 5.42 -15.71 5.74
C ASP A 288 4.93 -17.17 5.83
N ALA A 289 5.24 -17.86 6.93
CA ALA A 289 4.78 -19.22 7.21
C ALA A 289 3.25 -19.35 7.37
N GLU A 290 2.58 -18.28 7.78
CA GLU A 290 1.11 -18.22 7.87
C GLU A 290 0.51 -17.67 6.58
N ARG A 291 1.27 -16.89 5.81
CA ARG A 291 0.82 -16.24 4.58
C ARG A 291 0.79 -17.17 3.37
N PHE A 292 1.75 -18.08 3.25
CA PHE A 292 1.91 -18.88 2.04
C PHE A 292 1.72 -20.36 2.33
N HIS A 293 0.85 -20.99 1.54
CA HIS A 293 0.71 -22.44 1.54
C HIS A 293 1.47 -23.04 0.36
N ILE A 294 2.39 -23.96 0.65
CA ILE A 294 3.19 -24.68 -0.35
C ILE A 294 2.58 -26.06 -0.55
N ILE A 295 2.15 -26.35 -1.77
CA ILE A 295 1.86 -27.70 -2.23
C ILE A 295 3.13 -28.25 -2.86
N TRP A 296 3.80 -29.12 -2.13
CA TRP A 296 4.99 -29.80 -2.61
C TRP A 296 4.65 -30.85 -3.67
N ARG A 297 5.54 -31.02 -4.64
CA ARG A 297 5.41 -32.09 -5.63
C ARG A 297 5.58 -33.47 -5.00
N ILE A 298 6.59 -33.60 -4.13
CA ILE A 298 6.73 -34.75 -3.23
C ILE A 298 6.26 -34.31 -1.85
N PRO A 299 5.19 -34.92 -1.29
CA PRO A 299 4.72 -34.59 0.06
C PRO A 299 5.84 -34.70 1.11
N GLU A 300 5.81 -33.85 2.14
CA GLU A 300 6.75 -34.00 3.25
C GLU A 300 6.50 -35.32 3.99
N PRO A 301 7.55 -36.03 4.42
CA PRO A 301 7.38 -37.19 5.28
C PRO A 301 6.70 -36.77 6.60
N PRO A 302 5.74 -37.57 7.12
CA PRO A 302 5.10 -37.27 8.39
C PRO A 302 6.16 -37.15 9.49
N ALA A 303 6.04 -36.12 10.34
CA ALA A 303 6.95 -35.91 11.45
C ALA A 303 7.04 -37.18 12.32
N ALA A 304 8.27 -37.70 12.46
CA ALA A 304 8.59 -38.84 13.32
C ALA A 304 8.61 -38.44 14.80
#